data_AF-A0A0D2LFF6-F1
#
_entry.id   AF-A0A0D2LFF6-F1
#
_cell.length_a   1.000
_cell.length_b   1.000
_cell.length_c   1.000
_cell.angle_alpha   90.00
_cell.angle_beta   90.00
_cell.angle_gamma   90.00
#
_symmetry.space_group_name_H-M   'P 1'
#
loop_
_entity.id
_entity.type
_entity.pdbx_description
1 polymer ?
#
loop_
_entity_poly.entity_id
_entity_poly.type
_entity_poly.pdbx_seq_one_letter_code
_entity_poly.pdbx_strand_id
1 'polypeptide(L)'
;MEQPRQETIVGQQLPSLQAAAEERWVEVIVKASHFDRVLEARDSIRVGDVVSFEGRYQDDESSILTCLGFEVLQRWREVSGGASFAPRVPPRRQHGKHAARNGHGAVGEDQQARQQQQQNSEKAQQQKQQQRAEQQQEQRATPNSGTTTAAEAPGAVQPSPAPATAAAVVAAPQLQLCKFYVNSGQCLKGDACPYAHVAAAARGAVLQSWVRRRTAERRANAEREGCCHVAGAASKRYRARVFARWLVGTFGRDALNQGAGVLDIAAQGAEVARPGG
;
A
#
# COMPACT_ATOMS: atom_id res chain seq x y z
N MET A 1 -22.97 64.11 -21.52
CA MET A 1 -22.96 62.65 -21.27
C MET A 1 -22.23 62.01 -22.44
N GLU A 2 -20.92 61.84 -22.31
CA GLU A 2 -20.08 61.18 -23.31
C GLU A 2 -20.28 59.67 -23.23
N GLN A 3 -20.57 59.04 -24.37
CA GLN A 3 -20.63 57.58 -24.48
C GLN A 3 -19.21 57.02 -24.63
N PRO A 4 -18.87 55.91 -23.94
CA PRO A 4 -17.57 55.28 -24.07
C PRO A 4 -17.43 54.61 -25.45
N ARG A 5 -16.35 54.96 -26.16
CA ARG A 5 -15.95 54.31 -27.42
C ARG A 5 -15.54 52.86 -27.12
N GLN A 6 -16.21 51.91 -27.78
CA GLN A 6 -15.77 50.52 -27.83
C GLN A 6 -14.69 50.39 -28.90
N GLU A 7 -13.42 50.27 -28.49
CA GLU A 7 -12.33 49.90 -29.39
C GLU A 7 -12.33 48.39 -29.60
N THR A 8 -12.63 47.97 -30.83
CA THR A 8 -12.49 46.59 -31.27
C THR A 8 -11.04 46.35 -31.65
N ILE A 9 -10.28 45.68 -30.79
CA ILE A 9 -8.91 45.26 -31.09
C ILE A 9 -9.00 44.05 -32.03
N VAL A 10 -8.83 44.29 -33.33
CA VAL A 10 -8.69 43.26 -34.36
C VAL A 10 -7.35 42.54 -34.13
N GLY A 11 -7.41 41.21 -34.10
CA GLY A 11 -6.36 40.32 -33.65
C GLY A 11 -4.98 40.60 -34.24
N GLN A 12 -4.06 41.05 -33.39
CA GLN A 12 -2.64 40.94 -33.66
C GLN A 12 -2.26 39.46 -33.63
N GLN A 13 -1.72 38.99 -34.74
CA GLN A 13 -1.11 37.69 -34.91
C GLN A 13 -0.02 37.54 -33.85
N LEU A 14 -0.23 36.62 -32.89
CA LEU A 14 0.76 36.28 -31.88
C LEU A 14 2.09 35.95 -32.58
N PRO A 15 3.21 36.63 -32.24
CA PRO A 15 4.49 36.34 -32.83
C PRO A 15 4.82 34.87 -32.58
N SER A 16 5.23 34.17 -33.65
CA SER A 16 5.63 32.76 -33.59
C SER A 16 6.66 32.57 -32.48
N LEU A 17 6.29 31.81 -31.44
CA LEU A 17 7.11 31.38 -30.30
C LEU A 17 8.23 30.42 -30.77
N GLN A 18 9.09 30.87 -31.68
CA GLN A 18 10.24 30.12 -32.22
C GLN A 18 11.58 30.78 -31.87
N ALA A 19 11.63 31.60 -30.82
CA ALA A 19 12.88 31.82 -30.12
C ALA A 19 13.19 30.52 -29.35
N ALA A 20 14.42 30.01 -29.50
CA ALA A 20 14.93 28.84 -28.78
C ALA A 20 14.91 29.11 -27.27
N ALA A 21 13.74 29.00 -26.65
CA ALA A 21 13.60 29.00 -25.22
C ALA A 21 14.40 27.79 -24.73
N GLU A 22 15.41 28.04 -23.89
CA GLU A 22 16.03 26.98 -23.10
C GLU A 22 14.90 26.14 -22.51
N GLU A 23 14.85 24.86 -22.87
CA GLU A 23 13.77 23.96 -22.52
C GLU A 23 13.82 23.74 -21.00
N ARG A 24 13.20 24.66 -20.25
CA ARG A 24 13.08 24.59 -18.79
C ARG A 24 11.95 23.63 -18.48
N TRP A 25 12.32 22.41 -18.13
CA TRP A 25 11.39 21.40 -17.64
C TRP A 25 10.94 21.77 -16.23
N VAL A 26 9.63 21.91 -16.04
CA VAL A 26 9.01 22.05 -14.73
C VAL A 26 8.26 20.76 -14.43
N GLU A 27 8.61 20.10 -13.33
CA GLU A 27 7.86 18.94 -12.85
C GLU A 27 6.68 19.44 -12.00
N VAL A 28 5.45 19.21 -12.48
CA VAL A 28 4.23 19.60 -11.76
C VAL A 28 3.72 18.41 -10.97
N ILE A 29 3.81 18.47 -9.64
CA ILE A 29 3.28 17.44 -8.75
C ILE A 29 1.94 17.91 -8.20
N VAL A 30 0.84 17.29 -8.66
CA VAL A 30 -0.50 17.58 -8.16
C VAL A 30 -0.84 16.66 -6.99
N LYS A 31 -0.96 17.23 -5.77
CA LYS A 31 -1.32 16.47 -4.55
C LYS A 31 -2.79 16.67 -4.18
N ALA A 32 -3.48 15.55 -3.89
CA ALA A 32 -4.89 15.51 -3.53
C ALA A 32 -5.28 16.34 -2.29
N SER A 33 -4.34 16.60 -1.38
CA SER A 33 -4.63 17.30 -0.13
C SER A 33 -4.89 18.80 -0.27
N HIS A 34 -4.53 19.41 -1.41
CA HIS A 34 -4.56 20.87 -1.59
C HIS A 34 -5.30 21.32 -2.85
N PHE A 35 -5.84 20.39 -3.64
CA PHE A 35 -6.53 20.68 -4.88
C PHE A 35 -7.80 19.82 -4.98
N ASP A 36 -8.96 20.40 -4.67
CA ASP A 36 -10.23 19.66 -4.66
C ASP A 36 -10.60 19.07 -6.03
N ARG A 37 -9.97 19.59 -7.10
CA ARG A 37 -10.17 19.16 -8.48
C ARG A 37 -9.08 18.19 -8.98
N VAL A 38 -8.31 17.52 -8.10
CA VAL A 38 -7.32 16.51 -8.53
C VAL A 38 -7.96 15.43 -9.40
N LEU A 39 -9.14 14.93 -9.02
CA LEU A 39 -9.83 13.90 -9.79
C LEU A 39 -10.20 14.41 -11.18
N GLU A 40 -10.68 15.65 -11.26
CA GLU A 40 -11.02 16.28 -12.52
C GLU A 40 -9.78 16.50 -13.41
N ALA A 41 -8.67 16.96 -12.85
CA ALA A 41 -7.40 17.10 -13.58
C ALA A 41 -6.94 15.76 -14.14
N ARG A 42 -6.94 14.70 -13.32
CA ARG A 42 -6.57 13.35 -13.73
C ARG A 42 -7.45 12.85 -14.87
N ASP A 43 -8.75 13.14 -14.80
CA ASP A 43 -9.71 12.64 -15.77
C ASP A 43 -9.78 13.52 -17.03
N SER A 44 -9.32 14.78 -16.98
CA SER A 44 -9.44 15.76 -18.09
C SER A 44 -8.17 15.97 -18.90
N ILE A 45 -6.99 15.87 -18.25
CA ILE A 45 -5.69 16.08 -18.88
C ILE A 45 -5.21 14.77 -19.52
N ARG A 46 -4.71 14.86 -20.75
CA ARG A 46 -4.12 13.74 -21.49
C ARG A 46 -2.71 14.06 -21.94
N VAL A 47 -1.94 13.02 -22.24
CA VAL A 47 -0.59 13.15 -22.77
C VAL A 47 -0.64 13.92 -24.10
N GLY A 48 0.15 14.98 -24.19
CA GLY A 48 0.22 15.86 -25.36
C GLY A 48 -0.69 17.09 -25.31
N ASP A 49 -1.60 17.19 -24.33
CA ASP A 49 -2.39 18.40 -24.12
C ASP A 49 -1.46 19.56 -23.70
N VAL A 50 -1.78 20.77 -24.15
CA VAL A 50 -1.18 22.00 -23.64
C VAL A 50 -2.06 22.52 -22.52
N VAL A 51 -1.50 22.60 -21.31
CA VAL A 51 -2.24 22.93 -20.09
C VAL A 51 -1.59 24.12 -19.41
N SER A 52 -2.41 25.12 -19.07
CA SER A 52 -2.03 26.21 -18.18
C SER A 52 -2.33 25.81 -16.75
N PHE A 53 -1.39 26.06 -15.84
CA PHE A 53 -1.58 25.84 -14.40
C PHE A 53 -1.53 27.18 -13.67
N GLU A 54 -2.49 27.40 -12.79
CA GLU A 54 -2.48 28.50 -11.84
C GLU A 54 -2.14 27.93 -10.46
N GLY A 55 -1.26 28.60 -9.71
CA GLY A 55 -0.82 28.11 -8.42
C GLY A 55 0.08 29.07 -7.66
N ARG A 56 0.60 28.60 -6.52
CA ARG A 56 1.58 29.31 -5.69
C ARG A 56 2.81 28.44 -5.49
N TYR A 57 4.01 28.99 -5.69
CA TYR A 57 5.24 28.30 -5.31
C TYR A 57 5.29 28.14 -3.80
N GLN A 58 5.82 27.02 -3.33
CA GLN A 58 5.88 26.73 -1.90
C GLN A 58 6.81 27.73 -1.18
N ASP A 59 7.97 27.99 -1.79
CA ASP A 59 8.97 28.98 -1.38
C ASP A 59 9.57 29.63 -2.65
N ASP A 60 10.17 30.82 -2.53
CA ASP A 60 10.75 31.58 -3.66
C ASP A 60 11.88 30.83 -4.39
N GLU A 61 12.53 29.88 -3.71
CA GLU A 61 13.59 29.02 -4.26
C GLU A 61 13.08 27.62 -4.66
N SER A 62 11.83 27.29 -4.34
CA SER A 62 11.27 25.96 -4.62
C SER A 62 10.84 25.82 -6.08
N SER A 63 11.13 24.68 -6.70
CA SER A 63 10.56 24.31 -8.00
C SER A 63 9.16 23.70 -7.90
N ILE A 64 8.54 23.77 -6.72
CA ILE A 64 7.28 23.08 -6.43
C ILE A 64 6.13 24.10 -6.47
N LEU A 65 5.31 24.00 -7.51
CA LEU A 65 4.08 24.78 -7.65
C LEU A 65 2.90 24.04 -6.99
N THR A 66 2.30 24.65 -5.96
CA THR A 66 1.00 24.23 -5.43
C THR A 66 -0.09 24.71 -6.38
N CYS A 67 -0.62 23.79 -7.19
CA CYS A 67 -1.68 24.07 -8.15
C CYS A 67 -3.00 24.40 -7.45
N LEU A 68 -3.58 25.55 -7.81
CA LEU A 68 -4.89 26.05 -7.38
C LEU A 68 -5.94 25.93 -8.50
N GLY A 69 -5.50 25.81 -9.75
CA GLY A 69 -6.35 25.67 -10.93
C GLY A 69 -5.57 25.20 -12.15
N PHE A 70 -6.29 24.67 -13.14
CA PHE A 70 -5.73 24.36 -14.45
C PHE A 70 -6.74 24.64 -15.54
N GLU A 71 -6.23 24.90 -16.74
CA GLU A 71 -7.01 25.08 -17.96
C GLU A 71 -6.33 24.34 -19.11
N VAL A 72 -7.08 23.49 -19.82
CA VAL A 72 -6.57 22.81 -21.02
C VAL A 72 -6.71 23.75 -22.20
N LEU A 73 -5.62 24.38 -22.60
CA LEU A 73 -5.58 25.36 -23.68
C LEU A 73 -5.72 24.72 -25.07
N GLN A 74 -5.13 23.53 -25.24
CA GLN A 74 -5.16 22.81 -26.51
C GLN A 74 -5.16 21.31 -26.25
N ARG A 75 -6.15 20.61 -26.81
CA ARG A 75 -6.19 19.15 -26.70
C ARG A 75 -5.36 18.51 -27.81
N TRP A 76 -4.53 17.54 -27.45
CA TRP A 76 -3.73 16.80 -28.43
C TRP A 76 -4.59 16.19 -29.53
N ARG A 77 -5.74 15.61 -29.17
CA ARG A 77 -6.65 14.95 -30.12
C ARG A 77 -7.17 15.89 -31.22
N GLU A 78 -7.24 17.20 -30.94
CA GLU A 78 -7.78 18.20 -31.87
C GLU A 78 -6.73 18.63 -32.89
N VAL A 79 -5.45 18.61 -32.52
CA VAL A 79 -4.35 19.06 -33.38
C VAL A 79 -3.57 17.95 -34.05
N SER A 80 -3.64 16.74 -33.52
CA SER A 80 -2.92 15.57 -34.04
C SER A 80 -3.59 14.92 -35.25
N GLY A 81 -4.81 15.32 -35.61
CA GLY A 81 -5.57 14.63 -36.66
C GLY A 81 -5.81 13.14 -36.36
N GLY A 82 -5.84 12.76 -35.08
CA GLY A 82 -5.97 11.36 -34.65
C GLY A 82 -4.65 10.59 -34.55
N ALA A 83 -3.50 11.22 -34.75
CA ALA A 83 -2.20 10.56 -34.57
C ALA A 83 -1.96 10.18 -33.10
N SER A 84 -1.53 8.93 -32.88
CA SER A 84 -1.05 8.48 -31.58
C SER A 84 0.29 9.12 -31.24
N PHE A 85 0.49 9.48 -29.98
CA PHE A 85 1.78 9.99 -29.51
C PHE A 85 2.86 8.93 -29.73
N ALA A 86 3.90 9.24 -30.50
CA ALA A 86 5.07 8.38 -30.58
C ALA A 86 5.73 8.36 -29.19
N PRO A 87 5.78 7.21 -28.50
CA PRO A 87 6.37 7.17 -27.17
C PRO A 87 7.81 7.66 -27.28
N ARG A 88 8.11 8.78 -26.62
CA ARG A 88 9.49 9.20 -26.46
C ARG A 88 10.15 8.12 -25.61
N VAL A 89 11.07 7.37 -26.22
CA VAL A 89 11.92 6.45 -25.47
C VAL A 89 12.58 7.31 -24.41
N PRO A 90 12.32 7.09 -23.11
CA PRO A 90 12.96 7.88 -22.07
C PRO A 90 14.46 7.81 -22.36
N PRO A 91 15.19 8.94 -22.27
CA PRO A 91 16.62 8.95 -22.55
C PRO A 91 17.18 7.79 -21.76
N ARG A 92 17.72 6.79 -22.50
CA ARG A 92 18.13 5.51 -21.93
C ARG A 92 18.96 5.93 -20.74
N ARG A 93 18.42 5.75 -19.51
CA ARG A 93 19.14 6.15 -18.32
C ARG A 93 20.47 5.48 -18.55
N GLN A 94 21.52 6.29 -18.72
CA GLN A 94 22.85 5.75 -18.62
C GLN A 94 22.82 5.34 -17.16
N HIS A 95 22.42 4.09 -16.91
CA HIS A 95 22.84 3.34 -15.78
C HIS A 95 24.33 3.48 -15.92
N GLY A 96 24.85 4.55 -15.30
CA GLY A 96 26.26 4.89 -15.33
C GLY A 96 26.88 3.56 -15.06
N LYS A 97 27.70 3.08 -16.01
CA LYS A 97 28.36 1.78 -15.93
C LYS A 97 28.78 1.70 -14.48
N HIS A 98 28.03 0.96 -13.66
CA HIS A 98 28.49 0.57 -12.36
C HIS A 98 29.54 -0.40 -12.83
N ALA A 99 30.75 0.16 -13.04
CA ALA A 99 31.94 -0.56 -13.34
C ALA A 99 31.84 -1.75 -12.42
N ALA A 100 31.89 -2.94 -13.03
CA ALA A 100 31.84 -4.20 -12.34
C ALA A 100 32.90 -4.16 -11.23
N ARG A 101 32.53 -3.60 -10.07
CA ARG A 101 33.13 -3.94 -8.80
C ARG A 101 32.62 -5.36 -8.66
N ASN A 102 33.50 -6.28 -9.04
CA ASN A 102 33.49 -7.66 -8.61
C ASN A 102 33.35 -7.66 -7.08
N GLY A 103 32.11 -7.48 -6.61
CA GLY A 103 31.72 -7.51 -5.22
C GLY A 103 31.47 -8.96 -4.81
N HIS A 104 32.44 -9.84 -5.04
CA HIS A 104 32.46 -11.16 -4.41
C HIS A 104 32.87 -11.10 -2.93
N GLY A 105 33.08 -9.89 -2.37
CA GLY A 105 33.51 -9.71 -0.98
C GLY A 105 32.43 -9.46 0.07
N ALA A 106 31.21 -9.02 -0.30
CA ALA A 106 30.26 -8.49 0.70
C ALA A 106 29.16 -9.47 1.15
N VAL A 107 29.12 -10.70 0.61
CA VAL A 107 28.14 -11.72 1.04
C VAL A 107 28.63 -12.47 2.29
N GLY A 108 29.94 -12.45 2.58
CA GLY A 108 30.53 -13.15 3.72
C GLY A 108 30.23 -12.52 5.08
N GLU A 109 30.32 -11.18 5.19
CA GLU A 109 30.07 -10.48 6.46
C GLU A 109 28.60 -10.58 6.89
N ASP A 110 27.66 -10.49 5.95
CA ASP A 110 26.22 -10.61 6.26
C ASP A 110 25.85 -12.05 6.66
N GLN A 111 26.61 -13.06 6.20
CA GLN A 111 26.41 -14.45 6.58
C GLN A 111 26.98 -14.76 7.97
N GLN A 112 28.15 -14.23 8.32
CA GLN A 112 28.70 -14.35 9.67
C GLN A 112 27.84 -13.63 10.71
N ALA A 113 27.35 -12.42 10.41
CA ALA A 113 26.45 -11.69 11.31
C ALA A 113 25.15 -12.47 11.59
N ARG A 114 24.56 -13.08 10.56
CA ARG A 114 23.37 -13.94 10.70
C ARG A 114 23.65 -15.20 11.53
N GLN A 115 24.81 -15.82 11.33
CA GLN A 115 25.20 -17.02 12.08
C GLN A 115 25.45 -16.70 13.56
N GLN A 116 26.07 -15.56 13.86
CA GLN A 116 26.29 -15.11 15.23
C GLN A 116 24.98 -14.71 15.93
N GLN A 117 24.05 -14.08 15.20
CA GLN A 117 22.72 -13.76 15.73
C GLN A 117 21.92 -15.03 16.07
N GLN A 118 22.01 -16.07 15.25
CA GLN A 118 21.39 -17.38 15.53
C GLN A 118 21.98 -18.00 16.80
N GLN A 119 23.31 -18.07 16.91
CA GLN A 119 23.98 -18.62 18.11
C GLN A 119 23.62 -17.86 19.39
N ASN A 120 23.53 -16.53 19.33
CA ASN A 120 23.14 -15.72 20.48
C ASN A 120 21.68 -16.00 20.89
N SER A 121 20.78 -16.19 19.91
CA SER A 121 19.38 -16.49 20.19
C SER A 121 19.18 -17.89 20.80
N GLU A 122 19.96 -18.88 20.37
CA GLU A 122 19.93 -20.25 20.92
C GLU A 122 20.46 -20.27 22.36
N LYS A 123 21.57 -19.57 22.64
CA LYS A 123 22.12 -19.43 24.00
C LYS A 123 21.12 -18.76 24.95
N ALA A 124 20.44 -17.70 24.50
CA ALA A 124 19.42 -17.02 25.29
C ALA A 124 18.22 -17.93 25.59
N GLN A 125 17.79 -18.76 24.64
CA GLN A 125 16.73 -19.75 24.86
C GLN A 125 17.16 -20.84 25.85
N GLN A 126 18.39 -21.34 25.77
CA GLN A 126 18.92 -22.34 26.70
C GLN A 126 18.99 -21.78 28.13
N GLN A 127 19.51 -20.57 28.32
CA GLN A 127 19.54 -19.92 29.64
C GLN A 127 18.13 -19.75 30.23
N LYS A 128 17.15 -19.36 29.40
CA LYS A 128 15.75 -19.24 29.86
C LYS A 128 15.14 -20.58 30.26
N GLN A 129 15.52 -21.68 29.59
CA GLN A 129 15.09 -23.03 29.97
C GLN A 129 15.74 -23.48 31.29
N GLN A 130 17.02 -23.19 31.51
CA GLN A 130 17.72 -23.49 32.76
C GLN A 130 17.08 -22.74 33.94
N GLN A 131 16.84 -21.43 33.82
CA GLN A 131 16.16 -20.64 34.85
C GLN A 131 14.76 -21.18 35.18
N ARG A 132 14.01 -21.65 34.18
CA ARG A 132 12.70 -22.28 34.41
C ARG A 132 12.81 -23.61 35.16
N ALA A 133 13.83 -24.40 34.86
CA ALA A 133 14.06 -25.67 35.54
C ALA A 133 14.45 -25.43 37.02
N GLU A 134 15.32 -24.45 37.29
CA GLU A 134 15.70 -24.05 38.65
C GLU A 134 14.48 -23.57 39.46
N GLN A 135 13.66 -22.68 38.89
CA GLN A 135 12.41 -22.23 39.55
C GLN A 135 11.45 -23.38 39.86
N GLN A 136 11.37 -24.39 38.98
CA GLN A 136 10.54 -25.59 39.24
C GLN A 136 11.14 -26.47 40.34
N GLN A 137 12.47 -26.55 40.45
CA GLN A 137 13.13 -27.27 41.54
C GLN A 137 12.93 -26.57 42.88
N GLU A 138 13.06 -25.24 42.92
CA GLU A 138 12.79 -24.45 44.13
C GLU A 138 11.35 -24.59 44.60
N GLN A 139 10.38 -24.54 43.68
CA GLN A 139 8.96 -24.77 44.00
C GLN A 139 8.66 -26.19 44.51
N ARG A 140 9.48 -27.17 44.14
CA ARG A 140 9.34 -28.57 44.59
C ARG A 140 10.06 -28.81 45.92
N ALA A 141 11.04 -27.99 46.27
CA ALA A 141 11.86 -28.12 47.47
C ALA A 141 11.26 -27.43 48.71
N THR A 142 10.15 -26.70 48.59
CA THR A 142 9.41 -26.19 49.76
C THR A 142 8.54 -27.31 50.34
N PRO A 143 8.92 -27.92 51.49
CA PRO A 143 8.06 -28.89 52.15
C PRO A 143 6.79 -28.18 52.61
N ASN A 144 5.65 -28.71 52.19
CA ASN A 144 4.32 -28.27 52.59
C ASN A 144 4.11 -28.66 54.07
N SER A 145 4.74 -27.90 54.97
CA SER A 145 4.66 -28.09 56.41
C SER A 145 3.47 -27.30 56.96
N GLY A 146 2.42 -28.03 57.34
CA GLY A 146 1.28 -27.55 58.14
C GLY A 146 0.12 -27.01 57.30
N THR A 147 -1.14 -27.38 57.51
CA THR A 147 -1.77 -27.78 58.77
C THR A 147 -3.03 -28.57 58.45
N THR A 148 -3.07 -29.82 58.94
CA THR A 148 -4.29 -30.57 59.17
C THR A 148 -5.00 -30.00 60.39
N THR A 149 -6.15 -29.36 60.20
CA THR A 149 -7.20 -29.30 61.22
C THR A 149 -8.53 -29.69 60.59
N ALA A 150 -9.11 -30.72 61.18
CA ALA A 150 -10.38 -31.32 60.81
C ALA A 150 -11.56 -30.52 61.40
N ALA A 151 -12.71 -30.72 60.76
CA ALA A 151 -14.08 -30.51 61.24
C ALA A 151 -14.53 -29.06 61.49
N GLU A 152 -15.58 -28.62 60.79
CA GLU A 152 -16.94 -28.47 61.36
C GLU A 152 -17.89 -27.88 60.30
N ALA A 153 -19.00 -28.57 60.04
CA ALA A 153 -20.22 -28.02 59.46
C ALA A 153 -21.25 -28.00 60.62
N PRO A 154 -22.23 -27.08 60.72
CA PRO A 154 -23.10 -26.71 59.60
C PRO A 154 -23.61 -25.24 59.58
N GLY A 155 -24.16 -24.86 58.42
CA GLY A 155 -25.31 -23.95 58.35
C GLY A 155 -25.03 -22.45 58.29
N ALA A 156 -25.11 -21.87 57.09
CA ALA A 156 -25.67 -20.53 56.90
C ALA A 156 -25.94 -20.28 55.40
N VAL A 157 -27.24 -20.25 55.07
CA VAL A 157 -27.89 -19.35 54.12
C VAL A 157 -27.21 -19.17 52.76
N GLN A 158 -27.71 -19.93 51.78
CA GLN A 158 -27.62 -19.56 50.37
C GLN A 158 -28.47 -18.29 50.12
N PRO A 159 -27.91 -17.14 49.72
CA PRO A 159 -28.70 -16.17 48.97
C PRO A 159 -28.93 -16.77 47.59
N SER A 160 -30.16 -17.18 47.32
CA SER A 160 -30.66 -17.52 46.00
C SER A 160 -30.38 -16.35 45.05
N PRO A 161 -29.47 -16.46 44.06
CA PRO A 161 -29.41 -15.46 43.01
C PRO A 161 -30.68 -15.63 42.19
N ALA A 162 -31.47 -14.56 42.12
CA ALA A 162 -32.59 -14.43 41.19
C ALA A 162 -32.16 -14.94 39.79
N PRO A 163 -33.06 -15.52 38.99
CA PRO A 163 -32.74 -15.88 37.62
C PRO A 163 -32.34 -14.59 36.90
N ALA A 164 -31.03 -14.38 36.77
CA ALA A 164 -30.48 -13.51 35.77
C ALA A 164 -31.08 -14.05 34.49
N THR A 165 -32.04 -13.30 33.95
CA THR A 165 -32.50 -13.42 32.58
C THR A 165 -31.26 -13.69 31.79
N ALA A 166 -31.12 -14.92 31.31
CA ALA A 166 -30.16 -15.30 30.31
C ALA A 166 -30.54 -14.42 29.13
N ALA A 167 -29.98 -13.22 29.11
CA ALA A 167 -30.03 -12.32 27.99
C ALA A 167 -29.47 -13.18 26.88
N ALA A 168 -30.37 -13.66 26.02
CA ALA A 168 -30.01 -14.30 24.79
C ALA A 168 -28.93 -13.40 24.21
N VAL A 169 -27.71 -13.92 24.17
CA VAL A 169 -26.63 -13.28 23.42
C VAL A 169 -27.12 -13.42 21.99
N VAL A 170 -28.00 -12.51 21.59
CA VAL A 170 -28.38 -12.28 20.21
C VAL A 170 -27.05 -11.99 19.60
N ALA A 171 -26.51 -12.99 18.89
CA ALA A 171 -25.22 -12.90 18.24
C ALA A 171 -25.30 -11.64 17.39
N ALA A 172 -24.70 -10.56 17.91
CA ALA A 172 -24.77 -9.26 17.27
C ALA A 172 -24.33 -9.51 15.82
N PRO A 173 -25.07 -8.99 14.82
CA PRO A 173 -24.69 -9.16 13.43
C PRO A 173 -23.21 -8.83 13.36
N GLN A 174 -22.38 -9.77 12.91
CA GLN A 174 -20.93 -9.64 12.96
C GLN A 174 -20.54 -8.44 12.09
N LEU A 175 -20.54 -7.24 12.68
CA LEU A 175 -20.23 -6.01 11.99
C LEU A 175 -18.82 -6.20 11.45
N GLN A 176 -18.70 -6.10 10.13
CA GLN A 176 -17.42 -6.20 9.47
C GLN A 176 -16.51 -5.12 10.06
N LEU A 177 -15.28 -5.49 10.40
CA LEU A 177 -14.30 -4.57 10.97
C LEU A 177 -13.93 -3.50 9.94
N CYS A 178 -13.82 -2.25 10.39
CA CYS A 178 -13.38 -1.15 9.53
C CYS A 178 -11.92 -1.35 9.11
N LYS A 179 -11.69 -1.69 7.84
CA LYS A 179 -10.33 -1.91 7.28
C LYS A 179 -9.40 -0.71 7.53
N PHE A 180 -9.92 0.52 7.39
CA PHE A 180 -9.12 1.73 7.57
C PHE A 180 -8.72 1.89 9.03
N TYR A 181 -9.67 1.82 9.96
CA TYR A 181 -9.39 1.95 11.39
C TYR A 181 -8.44 0.85 11.91
N VAL A 182 -8.62 -0.40 11.48
CA VAL A 182 -7.73 -1.51 11.90
C VAL A 182 -6.30 -1.30 11.40
N ASN A 183 -6.12 -0.78 10.17
CA ASN A 183 -4.79 -0.54 9.60
C ASN A 183 -4.11 0.72 10.14
N SER A 184 -4.78 1.88 10.10
CA SER A 184 -4.19 3.19 10.44
C SER A 184 -4.49 3.65 11.86
N GLY A 185 -5.52 3.11 12.52
CA GLY A 185 -6.04 3.63 13.78
C GLY A 185 -6.97 4.83 13.62
N GLN A 186 -7.20 5.30 12.38
CA GLN A 186 -8.01 6.47 12.09
C GLN A 186 -8.97 6.18 10.93
N CYS A 187 -10.25 6.51 11.11
CA CYS A 187 -11.26 6.42 10.06
C CYS A 187 -11.79 7.81 9.74
N LEU A 188 -11.80 8.21 8.47
CA LEU A 188 -12.33 9.50 8.02
C LEU A 188 -13.84 9.66 8.30
N LYS A 189 -14.55 8.55 8.52
CA LYS A 189 -15.99 8.55 8.82
C LYS A 189 -16.29 8.72 10.31
N GLY A 190 -15.28 8.68 11.18
CA GLY A 190 -15.47 8.76 12.64
C GLY A 190 -16.53 7.77 13.14
N ASP A 191 -17.46 8.25 13.95
CA ASP A 191 -18.54 7.45 14.54
C ASP A 191 -19.68 7.15 13.55
N ALA A 192 -19.73 7.84 12.41
CA ALA A 192 -20.68 7.56 11.32
C ALA A 192 -20.21 6.39 10.43
N CYS A 193 -19.12 5.71 10.80
CA CYS A 193 -18.63 4.56 10.06
C CYS A 193 -19.59 3.36 10.22
N PRO A 194 -20.10 2.77 9.13
CA PRO A 194 -20.99 1.60 9.22
C PRO A 194 -20.26 0.29 9.61
N TYR A 195 -18.94 0.37 9.85
CA TYR A 195 -18.08 -0.76 10.18
C TYR A 195 -17.58 -0.63 11.62
N ALA A 196 -17.37 -1.77 12.28
CA ALA A 196 -16.96 -1.77 13.68
C ALA A 196 -15.54 -1.19 13.87
N HIS A 197 -15.43 -0.24 14.79
CA HIS A 197 -14.16 0.23 15.37
C HIS A 197 -13.89 -0.55 16.66
N VAL A 198 -12.65 -0.96 16.87
CA VAL A 198 -12.23 -1.69 18.08
C VAL A 198 -11.51 -0.74 19.01
N ALA A 199 -11.52 -1.01 20.32
CA ALA A 199 -10.74 -0.22 21.26
C ALA A 199 -9.26 -0.16 20.83
N ALA A 200 -8.62 0.99 21.01
CA ALA A 200 -7.23 1.21 20.58
C ALA A 200 -6.27 0.14 21.13
N ALA A 201 -6.46 -0.26 22.40
CA ALA A 201 -5.68 -1.32 23.05
C ALA A 201 -5.85 -2.71 22.39
N ALA A 202 -7.02 -3.00 21.82
CA ALA A 202 -7.30 -4.28 21.15
C ALA A 202 -6.90 -4.30 19.67
N ARG A 203 -6.61 -3.14 19.07
CA ARG A 203 -6.34 -2.99 17.63
C ARG A 203 -5.23 -3.90 17.13
N GLY A 204 -4.14 -4.04 17.87
CA GLY A 204 -3.00 -4.88 17.48
C GLY A 204 -3.40 -6.36 17.31
N ALA A 205 -4.09 -6.93 18.30
CA ALA A 205 -4.56 -8.30 18.25
C ALA A 205 -5.58 -8.52 17.12
N VAL A 206 -6.50 -7.57 16.95
CA VAL A 206 -7.52 -7.61 15.89
C VAL A 206 -6.87 -7.55 14.50
N LEU A 207 -5.91 -6.66 14.28
CA LEU A 207 -5.15 -6.57 13.03
C LEU A 207 -4.44 -7.88 12.70
N GLN A 208 -3.77 -8.50 13.68
CA GLN A 208 -3.08 -9.79 13.47
C GLN A 208 -4.07 -10.88 13.07
N SER A 209 -5.21 -10.98 13.74
CA SER A 209 -6.27 -11.94 13.39
C SER A 209 -6.84 -11.68 11.99
N TRP A 210 -7.06 -10.41 11.64
CA TRP A 210 -7.56 -9.99 10.33
C TRP A 210 -6.56 -10.31 9.20
N VAL A 211 -5.27 -10.02 9.39
CA VAL A 211 -4.20 -10.33 8.43
C VAL A 211 -4.06 -11.84 8.26
N ARG A 212 -4.07 -12.61 9.37
CA ARG A 212 -4.00 -14.07 9.33
C ARG A 212 -5.17 -14.66 8.54
N ARG A 213 -6.41 -14.22 8.83
CA ARG A 213 -7.62 -14.65 8.12
C ARG A 213 -7.55 -14.32 6.62
N ARG A 214 -7.27 -13.06 6.27
CA ARG A 214 -7.13 -12.61 4.86
C ARG A 214 -6.03 -13.34 4.10
N THR A 215 -4.95 -13.71 4.78
CA THR A 215 -3.84 -14.44 4.15
C THR A 215 -4.20 -15.91 3.94
N ALA A 216 -4.87 -16.54 4.91
CA ALA A 216 -5.40 -17.88 4.78
C ALA A 216 -6.46 -17.96 3.66
N GLU A 217 -7.38 -17.01 3.60
CA GLU A 217 -8.41 -16.92 2.56
C GLU A 217 -7.79 -16.74 1.17
N ARG A 218 -6.84 -15.81 1.01
CA ARG A 218 -6.10 -15.64 -0.25
C ARG A 218 -5.37 -16.92 -0.67
N ARG A 219 -4.79 -17.65 0.28
CA ARG A 219 -4.14 -18.95 0.02
C ARG A 219 -5.15 -20.00 -0.44
N ALA A 220 -6.29 -20.12 0.25
CA ALA A 220 -7.34 -21.08 -0.09
C ALA A 220 -7.98 -20.78 -1.45
N ASN A 221 -8.19 -19.50 -1.79
CA ASN A 221 -8.70 -19.10 -3.10
C ASN A 221 -7.68 -19.42 -4.21
N ALA A 222 -6.41 -19.13 -3.97
CA ALA A 222 -5.34 -19.46 -4.92
C ALA A 222 -5.22 -20.97 -5.15
N GLU A 223 -5.35 -21.77 -4.09
CA GLU A 223 -5.37 -23.23 -4.18
C GLU A 223 -6.56 -23.73 -5.02
N ARG A 224 -7.76 -23.19 -4.79
CA ARG A 224 -8.97 -23.52 -5.57
C ARG A 224 -8.84 -23.18 -7.05
N GLU A 225 -8.17 -22.07 -7.37
CA GLU A 225 -7.90 -21.63 -8.74
C GLU A 225 -6.70 -22.37 -9.39
N GLY A 226 -6.04 -23.28 -8.66
CA GLY A 226 -4.82 -23.93 -9.14
C GLY A 226 -3.65 -22.96 -9.29
N CYS A 227 -3.74 -21.75 -8.73
CA CYS A 227 -2.67 -20.77 -8.70
C CYS A 227 -1.74 -21.05 -7.52
N CYS A 228 -0.68 -21.82 -7.74
CA CYS A 228 0.35 -21.98 -6.72
C CYS A 228 1.10 -20.65 -6.50
N HIS A 229 0.77 -19.94 -5.43
CA HIS A 229 1.57 -18.81 -4.95
C HIS A 229 2.83 -19.32 -4.26
N VAL A 230 3.76 -19.87 -5.04
CA VAL A 230 5.12 -20.13 -4.55
C VAL A 230 5.80 -18.77 -4.38
N ALA A 231 6.14 -18.40 -3.15
CA ALA A 231 6.81 -17.12 -2.89
C ALA A 231 8.06 -16.97 -3.78
N GLY A 232 8.37 -15.74 -4.17
CA GLY A 232 9.54 -15.42 -5.00
C GLY A 232 9.32 -15.53 -6.51
N ALA A 233 10.42 -15.67 -7.25
CA ALA A 233 10.45 -15.57 -8.71
C ALA A 233 9.59 -16.62 -9.44
N ALA A 234 9.39 -17.80 -8.83
CA ALA A 234 8.58 -18.87 -9.39
C ALA A 234 7.11 -18.45 -9.60
N SER A 235 6.50 -17.71 -8.66
CA SER A 235 5.13 -17.18 -8.85
C SER A 235 5.02 -16.21 -10.03
N LYS A 236 6.05 -15.39 -10.30
CA LYS A 236 6.03 -14.43 -11.41
C LYS A 236 5.99 -15.18 -12.75
N ARG A 237 6.84 -16.19 -12.92
CA ARG A 237 6.86 -17.04 -14.13
C ARG A 237 5.55 -17.78 -14.32
N TYR A 238 4.98 -18.34 -13.25
CA TYR A 238 3.69 -19.03 -13.31
C TYR A 238 2.57 -18.08 -13.77
N ARG A 239 2.45 -16.90 -13.16
CA ARG A 239 1.43 -15.91 -13.55
C ARG A 239 1.61 -15.42 -14.98
N ALA A 240 2.84 -15.14 -15.41
CA ALA A 240 3.14 -14.78 -16.80
C ALA A 240 2.68 -15.87 -17.77
N ARG A 241 2.90 -17.16 -17.42
CA ARG A 241 2.43 -18.30 -18.21
C ARG A 241 0.91 -18.41 -18.27
N VAL A 242 0.21 -18.26 -17.14
CA VAL A 242 -1.27 -18.28 -17.12
C VAL A 242 -1.82 -17.13 -17.97
N PHE A 243 -1.25 -15.95 -17.81
CA PHE A 243 -1.66 -14.77 -18.56
C PHE A 243 -1.40 -14.91 -20.06
N ALA A 244 -0.23 -15.42 -20.47
CA ALA A 244 0.07 -15.71 -21.88
C ALA A 244 -0.90 -16.74 -22.48
N ARG A 245 -1.26 -17.79 -21.71
CA ARG A 245 -2.28 -18.75 -22.13
C ARG A 245 -3.64 -18.10 -22.34
N TRP A 246 -4.05 -17.22 -21.42
CA TRP A 246 -5.29 -16.47 -21.55
C TRP A 246 -5.28 -15.56 -22.78
N LEU A 247 -4.20 -14.81 -23.03
CA LEU A 247 -4.07 -13.97 -24.24
C LEU A 247 -4.25 -14.79 -25.52
N VAL A 248 -3.53 -15.90 -25.64
CA VAL A 248 -3.64 -16.78 -26.81
C VAL A 248 -5.04 -17.37 -26.95
N GLY A 249 -5.68 -17.74 -25.85
CA GLY A 249 -7.05 -18.26 -25.86
C GLY A 249 -8.11 -17.23 -26.23
N THR A 250 -7.95 -15.99 -25.77
CA THR A 250 -8.92 -14.90 -25.98
C THR A 250 -8.80 -14.29 -27.37
N PHE A 251 -7.57 -14.05 -27.84
CA PHE A 251 -7.32 -13.30 -29.07
C PHE A 251 -6.89 -14.19 -30.25
N GLY A 252 -6.44 -15.42 -29.98
CA GLY A 252 -5.87 -16.29 -31.01
C GLY A 252 -4.42 -15.92 -31.34
N ARG A 253 -3.64 -16.90 -31.83
CA ARG A 253 -2.23 -16.69 -32.18
C ARG A 253 -2.07 -15.76 -33.38
N ASP A 254 -2.93 -15.90 -34.38
CA ASP A 254 -2.79 -15.16 -35.64
C ASP A 254 -3.03 -13.67 -35.44
N ALA A 255 -4.05 -13.29 -34.66
CA ALA A 255 -4.29 -11.89 -34.33
C ALA A 255 -3.15 -11.28 -33.51
N LEU A 256 -2.57 -12.03 -32.57
CA LEU A 256 -1.42 -11.58 -31.78
C LEU A 256 -0.14 -11.43 -32.62
N ASN A 257 0.00 -12.22 -33.71
CA ASN A 257 1.14 -12.18 -34.62
C ASN A 257 1.00 -11.14 -35.75
N GLN A 258 -0.21 -10.64 -36.01
CA GLN A 258 -0.46 -9.62 -37.04
C GLN A 258 -0.02 -8.21 -36.63
N GLY A 259 0.20 -7.96 -35.33
CA GLY A 259 0.67 -6.67 -34.83
C GLY A 259 2.20 -6.51 -34.92
N ALA A 260 2.68 -5.34 -35.35
CA ALA A 260 4.10 -4.97 -35.32
C ALA A 260 4.62 -4.59 -33.91
N GLY A 261 3.79 -4.75 -32.87
CA GLY A 261 4.01 -4.14 -31.55
C GLY A 261 4.30 -5.15 -30.44
N VAL A 262 5.28 -4.83 -29.61
CA VAL A 262 5.47 -5.44 -28.28
C VAL A 262 4.34 -4.95 -27.38
N LEU A 263 3.44 -5.83 -26.94
CA LEU A 263 2.45 -5.51 -25.92
C LEU A 263 3.15 -5.46 -24.56
N ASP A 264 3.70 -4.30 -24.21
CA ASP A 264 4.40 -4.11 -22.94
C ASP A 264 3.38 -3.91 -21.81
N ILE A 265 3.12 -4.98 -21.07
CA ILE A 265 2.23 -4.93 -19.91
C ILE A 265 3.08 -4.61 -18.70
N ALA A 266 3.16 -3.32 -18.39
CA ALA A 266 3.81 -2.83 -17.18
C ALA A 266 3.09 -3.41 -15.94
N ALA A 267 3.63 -4.48 -15.38
CA ALA A 267 3.24 -4.94 -14.06
C ALA A 267 3.76 -3.93 -13.03
N GLN A 268 2.93 -2.95 -12.64
CA GLN A 268 3.26 -2.06 -11.53
C GLN A 268 3.52 -2.91 -10.28
N GLY A 269 4.79 -3.02 -9.90
CA GLY A 269 5.21 -3.67 -8.67
C GLY A 269 4.77 -2.80 -7.49
N ALA A 270 3.73 -3.20 -6.78
CA ALA A 270 3.45 -2.65 -5.46
C ALA A 270 4.56 -3.12 -4.50
N GLU A 271 5.57 -2.28 -4.32
CA GLU A 271 6.55 -2.44 -3.27
C GLU A 271 5.88 -2.12 -1.93
N VAL A 272 5.56 -3.17 -1.17
CA VAL A 272 5.03 -3.01 0.19
C VAL A 272 6.21 -2.70 1.10
N ALA A 273 6.46 -1.42 1.31
CA ALA A 273 7.36 -0.95 2.36
C ALA A 273 6.92 -1.55 3.70
N ARG A 274 7.79 -2.35 4.33
CA ARG A 274 7.57 -2.79 5.71
C ARG A 274 7.90 -1.61 6.62
N PRO A 275 7.05 -1.28 7.60
CA PRO A 275 7.46 -0.34 8.64
C PRO A 275 8.61 -0.98 9.42
N GLY A 276 9.75 -0.27 9.48
CA GLY A 276 10.82 -0.58 10.41
C GLY A 276 10.29 -0.44 11.83
N GLY A 277 10.43 -1.50 12.62
CA GLY A 277 10.26 -1.45 14.07
C GLY A 277 11.55 -1.03 14.75
#